data_AF-A0A158FRG2-F1
#
_entry.id   AF-A0A158FRG2-F1
#
_cell.length_a   1.000
_cell.length_b   1.000
_cell.length_c   1.000
_cell.angle_alpha   90.00
_cell.angle_beta   90.00
_cell.angle_gamma   90.00
#
_symmetry.space_group_name_H-M   'P 1'
#
loop_
_entity.id
_entity.type
_entity.pdbx_description
1 polymer ?
#
loop_
_entity_poly.entity_id
_entity_poly.type
_entity_poly.pdbx_seq_one_letter_code
_entity_poly.pdbx_strand_id
1 'polypeptide(L)' 'MPEDRRCAVQLEVGIATVVGLLPEQITLTVNTVEQTEVDMNFGAYERLLSQKIGSVPPTQ' A
#
# COMPACT_ATOMS: atom_id res chain seq x y z
N MET A 1 9.21 11.79 -5.81
CA MET A 1 8.00 11.81 -6.66
C MET A 1 8.09 10.95 -7.92
N PRO A 2 9.02 11.15 -8.89
CA PRO A 2 9.16 10.24 -10.04
C PRO A 2 9.82 8.91 -9.67
N GLU A 3 10.64 8.89 -8.62
CA GLU A 3 11.32 7.69 -8.12
C GLU A 3 10.35 6.71 -7.46
N ASP A 4 9.37 7.19 -6.68
CA ASP A 4 8.36 6.36 -6.03
C ASP A 4 7.56 5.53 -7.03
N ARG A 5 7.22 6.15 -8.18
CA ARG A 5 6.51 5.48 -9.27
C ARG A 5 7.40 4.47 -10.01
N ARG A 6 8.72 4.72 -10.09
CA ARG A 6 9.67 3.74 -10.65
C ARG A 6 9.85 2.54 -9.72
N CYS A 7 9.98 2.80 -8.41
CA CYS A 7 10.03 1.76 -7.40
C CYS A 7 8.76 0.92 -7.38
N ALA A 8 7.58 1.54 -7.54
CA ALA A 8 6.30 0.84 -7.58
C ALA A 8 6.26 -0.25 -8.68
N VAL A 9 6.76 0.05 -9.88
CA VAL A 9 6.83 -0.93 -10.98
C VAL A 9 7.76 -2.09 -10.62
N GLN A 10 8.91 -1.82 -10.01
CA GLN A 10 9.83 -2.87 -9.57
C GLN A 10 9.23 -3.74 -8.46
N LEU A 11 8.48 -3.11 -7.55
CA LEU A 11 7.82 -3.79 -6.43
C LEU A 11 6.71 -4.72 -6.94
N GLU A 12 5.93 -4.28 -7.92
CA GLU A 12 4.88 -5.10 -8.54
C GLU A 12 5.44 -6.38 -9.14
N VAL A 13 6.54 -6.28 -9.91
CA VAL A 13 7.24 -7.44 -10.48
C VAL A 13 7.82 -8.34 -9.39
N GLY A 14 8.42 -7.75 -8.34
CA GLY A 14 8.97 -8.50 -7.22
C GLY A 14 7.91 -9.29 -6.46
N ILE A 15 6.79 -8.64 -6.13
CA ILE A 15 5.66 -9.28 -5.44
C ILE A 15 5.09 -10.38 -6.33
N ALA A 16 4.83 -10.11 -7.62
CA ALA A 16 4.32 -11.09 -8.58
C ALA A 16 5.19 -12.35 -8.64
N THR A 17 6.51 -12.17 -8.64
CA THR A 17 7.48 -13.28 -8.61
C THR A 17 7.37 -14.11 -7.33
N VAL A 18 7.27 -13.46 -6.17
CA VAL A 18 7.19 -14.14 -4.86
C VAL A 18 5.87 -14.90 -4.70
N VAL A 19 4.76 -14.32 -5.16
CA VAL A 19 3.44 -14.95 -5.02
C VAL A 19 3.07 -15.88 -6.18
N GLY A 20 3.92 -15.99 -7.21
CA GLY A 20 3.67 -16.82 -8.38
C GLY A 20 2.51 -16.33 -9.26
N LEU A 21 2.27 -15.02 -9.28
CA LEU A 21 1.24 -14.38 -10.10
C LEU A 21 1.87 -13.66 -11.29
N LEU A 22 1.05 -13.34 -12.30
CA LEU A 22 1.45 -12.42 -13.35
C LEU A 22 1.39 -10.97 -12.80
N PRO A 23 2.28 -10.07 -13.22
CA PRO A 23 2.23 -8.65 -12.82
C PRO A 23 0.86 -8.02 -13.05
N GLU A 24 0.18 -8.39 -14.15
CA GLU A 24 -1.17 -7.93 -14.52
C GLU A 24 -2.26 -8.33 -13.51
N GLN A 25 -1.98 -9.30 -12.64
CA GLN A 25 -2.88 -9.76 -11.58
C GLN A 25 -2.63 -9.03 -10.25
N ILE A 26 -1.66 -8.11 -10.20
CA ILE A 26 -1.35 -7.30 -9.03
C ILE A 26 -1.78 -5.86 -9.28
N THR A 27 -2.50 -5.29 -8.32
CA THR A 27 -2.86 -3.87 -8.33
C THR A 27 -2.12 -3.16 -7.21
N LEU A 28 -1.13 -2.34 -7.58
CA LEU A 28 -0.37 -1.52 -6.65
C LEU A 28 -0.86 -0.07 -6.72
N THR A 29 -1.22 0.52 -5.58
CA THR A 29 -1.67 1.92 -5.49
C THR A 29 -0.68 2.72 -4.63
N VAL A 30 -0.02 3.69 -5.25
CA VAL A 30 0.87 4.63 -4.55
C VAL A 30 0.07 5.86 -4.15
N ASN A 31 -0.11 6.06 -2.85
CA ASN A 31 -0.70 7.29 -2.31
C ASN A 31 0.41 8.11 -1.66
N THR A 32 0.64 9.30 -2.18
CA THR A 32 1.53 10.28 -1.55
C THR A 32 0.76 10.99 -0.45
N VAL A 33 1.29 10.97 0.76
CA VAL A 33 0.73 11.68 1.92
C VAL A 33 1.77 12.66 2.46
N GLU A 34 1.31 13.76 3.05
CA GLU A 34 2.19 14.74 3.68
C GLU A 34 2.82 14.14 4.95
N GLN A 35 4.09 14.48 5.22
CA GLN A 35 4.83 13.90 6.34
C GLN A 35 4.19 14.24 7.70
N THR A 36 3.54 15.39 7.80
CA THR A 36 2.75 15.80 8.98
C THR A 36 1.51 14.93 9.21
N GLU A 37 0.92 14.40 8.14
CA GLU A 37 -0.22 13.48 8.21
C GLU A 37 0.23 12.09 8.70
N VAL A 38 1.43 11.64 8.30
CA VAL A 38 2.04 10.39 8.75
C VAL A 38 2.36 10.42 10.24
N ASP A 39 2.94 11.52 10.73
CA ASP A 39 3.31 11.68 12.14
C ASP A 39 2.08 11.64 13.06
N MET A 40 0.97 12.24 12.61
CA MET A 40 -0.28 12.30 13.38
C MET A 40 -1.10 11.00 13.32
N ASN A 41 -0.98 10.22 12.24
CA ASN A 41 -1.89 9.10 11.93
C ASN A 41 -1.18 7.75 11.76
N PHE A 42 0.05 7.59 12.28
CA PHE A 42 0.83 6.35 12.13
C PHE A 42 0.03 5.08 12.49
N GLY A 43 -0.76 5.12 13.57
CA GLY A 43 -1.66 4.03 13.96
C GLY A 43 -3.00 3.98 13.20
N ALA A 44 -3.45 5.10 12.63
CA ALA A 44 -4.72 5.15 11.90
C ALA A 44 -4.58 4.57 10.49
N TYR A 45 -3.45 4.75 9.80
CA TYR A 45 -3.22 4.12 8.50
C TYR A 45 -3.10 2.60 8.59
N GLU A 46 -2.40 2.10 9.61
CA GLU A 46 -2.29 0.66 9.85
C GLU A 46 -3.69 0.05 10.14
N ARG A 47 -4.52 0.79 10.89
CA ARG A 47 -5.89 0.40 11.19
C ARG A 47 -6.82 0.50 9.97
N LEU A 48 -6.69 1.54 9.15
CA LEU A 48 -7.42 1.69 7.88
C LEU A 48 -7.06 0.58 6.89
N LEU A 49 -5.77 0.23 6.79
CA LEU A 49 -5.33 -0.92 6.00
C LEU A 49 -5.94 -2.21 6.53
N SER A 50 -5.89 -2.41 7.85
CA SER A 50 -6.49 -3.56 8.52
C SER A 50 -8.00 -3.66 8.29
N GLN A 51 -8.72 -2.54 8.24
CA GLN A 51 -10.14 -2.49 7.89
C GLN A 51 -10.38 -2.86 6.44
N LYS A 52 -9.56 -2.32 5.53
CA LYS A 52 -9.65 -2.57 4.09
C LYS A 52 -9.46 -4.05 3.76
N ILE A 53 -8.61 -4.76 4.51
CA ILE A 53 -8.40 -6.21 4.37
C ILE A 53 -9.33 -7.06 5.25
N GLY A 54 -10.27 -6.44 5.97
CA GLY A 54 -11.26 -7.12 6.81
C GLY A 54 -10.71 -7.71 8.12
N SER A 55 -9.49 -7.35 8.52
CA SER A 55 -8.85 -7.86 9.74
C SER A 55 -9.33 -7.17 11.01
N VAL A 56 -9.95 -5.97 10.92
CA VAL A 56 -10.54 -5.26 12.07
C VAL A 56 -11.89 -4.63 11.68
N PRO A 57 -12.83 -4.51 12.63
CA PRO A 57 -14.14 -3.90 12.35
C PRO A 57 -14.03 -2.41 11.95
N PRO A 58 -14.98 -1.90 11.14
CA PRO A 58 -15.02 -0.51 10.72
C PRO A 58 -15.18 0.41 11.94
N THR A 59 -14.46 1.53 11.91
CA THR A 59 -14.51 2.59 12.92
C THR A 59 -15.82 3.35 12.75
N GLN A 60 -16.55 3.54 13.85
CA GLN A 60 -17.78 4.33 13.90
C GLN A 60 -17.53 5.82 13.63
#